data_AF-A0ABD0MDU4-F1
#
_entry.id   AF-A0ABD0MDU4-F1
#
_cell.length_a   1.000
_cell.length_b   1.000
_cell.length_c   1.000
_cell.angle_alpha   90.00
_cell.angle_beta   90.00
_cell.angle_gamma   90.00
#
_symmetry.space_group_name_H-M   'P 1'
#
loop_
_entity.id
_entity.type
_entity.pdbx_description
1 polymer ?
#
loop_
_entity_poly.entity_id
_entity_poly.type
_entity_poly.pdbx_seq_one_letter_code
_entity_poly.pdbx_strand_id
1 'polypeptide(L)' 'FDKPFKLEVDASGTGAGAVLLQEDDCGIDHPLCFYSKKFDCHQVNYSTIEKEALALLLALQHFE' A
#
# COMPACT_ATOMS: atom_id res chain seq x y z
N PHE A 1 -14.90 -14.28 1.38
CA PHE A 1 -13.63 -14.25 0.64
C PHE A 1 -12.89 -15.49 1.04
N ASP A 2 -12.68 -16.40 0.10
CA ASP A 2 -12.14 -17.74 0.42
C ASP A 2 -10.65 -17.87 0.05
N LYS A 3 -10.09 -16.81 -0.52
CA LYS A 3 -8.70 -16.71 -0.93
C LYS A 3 -7.98 -15.61 -0.13
N PRO A 4 -6.68 -15.78 0.16
CA PRO A 4 -5.90 -14.75 0.83
C PRO A 4 -5.82 -13.48 -0.04
N PHE A 5 -5.68 -12.35 0.63
CA PHE A 5 -5.35 -11.08 -0.01
C PHE A 5 -3.84 -10.87 -0.02
N LYS A 6 -3.35 -10.21 -1.06
CA LYS A 6 -2.00 -9.68 -1.14
C LYS A 6 -2.07 -8.16 -1.11
N LEU A 7 -1.13 -7.53 -0.41
CA LEU A 7 -1.03 -6.09 -0.33
C LEU A 7 0.35 -5.68 -0.83
N GLU A 8 0.39 -4.94 -1.93
CA GLU A 8 1.60 -4.30 -2.42
C GLU A 8 1.57 -2.83 -2.05
N VAL A 9 2.70 -2.33 -1.56
CA VAL A 9 2.84 -0.97 -1.03
C VAL A 9 4.15 -0.38 -1.54
N ASP A 10 4.13 0.90 -1.87
CA ASP A 10 5.30 1.66 -2.29
C ASP A 10 5.23 3.08 -1.74
N ALA A 11 6.39 3.67 -1.43
CA ALA A 11 6.50 5.06 -1.04
C ALA A 11 7.40 5.86 -1.98
N SER A 12 6.85 6.96 -2.47
CA SER A 12 7.63 7.98 -3.18
C SER A 12 8.18 9.04 -2.22
N GLY A 13 8.95 9.99 -2.74
CA GLY A 13 9.43 11.12 -1.95
C GLY A 13 8.31 11.98 -1.34
N THR A 14 7.10 11.97 -1.92
CA THR A 14 6.00 12.89 -1.62
C THR A 14 4.69 12.23 -1.18
N GLY A 15 4.61 10.90 -1.21
CA GLY A 15 3.40 10.18 -0.84
C GLY A 15 3.55 8.67 -0.93
N ALA A 16 2.55 7.97 -0.40
CA ALA A 16 2.43 6.53 -0.37
C ALA A 16 1.38 6.04 -1.38
N GLY A 17 1.57 4.84 -1.91
CA GLY A 17 0.62 4.10 -2.72
C GLY A 17 0.51 2.66 -2.25
N ALA A 18 -0.67 2.06 -2.44
CA ALA A 18 -0.86 0.64 -2.23
C ALA A 18 -1.94 0.06 -3.16
N VAL A 19 -1.85 -1.24 -3.43
CA VAL A 19 -2.84 -2.00 -4.17
C VAL A 19 -3.18 -3.28 -3.41
N LEU A 20 -4.48 -3.51 -3.20
CA LEU A 20 -5.00 -4.75 -2.67
C LEU A 20 -5.26 -5.69 -3.84
N LEU A 21 -4.67 -6.88 -3.79
CA LEU A 21 -4.69 -7.88 -4.84
C LEU A 21 -5.32 -9.17 -4.31
N GLN A 22 -5.91 -9.95 -5.19
CA GLN A 22 -6.31 -11.33 -4.91
C GLN A 22 -5.98 -12.22 -6.10
N GLU A 23 -5.38 -13.36 -5.82
CA GLU A 23 -4.96 -14.33 -6.83
C GLU A 23 -6.16 -15.15 -7.33
N ASP A 24 -6.28 -15.34 -8.65
CA ASP A 24 -7.29 -16.23 -9.25
C ASP A 24 -6.87 -17.71 -9.21
N ASP A 25 -7.70 -18.61 -9.75
CA ASP A 25 -7.39 -20.06 -9.77
C ASP A 25 -6.25 -20.42 -10.74
N CYS A 26 -5.84 -19.47 -11.59
CA CYS A 26 -4.74 -19.60 -12.54
C CYS A 26 -3.42 -19.04 -11.98
N GLY A 27 -3.41 -18.52 -10.76
CA GLY A 27 -2.22 -17.91 -10.14
C GLY A 27 -1.97 -16.46 -10.57
N ILE A 28 -2.96 -15.77 -11.13
CA ILE A 28 -2.82 -14.38 -11.61
C ILE A 28 -3.36 -13.42 -10.56
N ASP A 29 -2.57 -12.42 -10.20
CA ASP A 29 -2.97 -11.37 -9.25
C ASP A 29 -3.89 -10.33 -9.90
N HIS A 30 -5.08 -10.17 -9.33
CA HIS A 30 -6.07 -9.20 -9.79
C HIS A 30 -6.19 -8.03 -8.80
N PRO A 31 -6.06 -6.77 -9.26
CA PRO A 31 -6.24 -5.61 -8.40
C PRO A 31 -7.72 -5.46 -8.03
N LEU A 32 -7.98 -5.38 -6.73
CA LEU A 32 -9.31 -5.16 -6.17
C LEU A 32 -9.52 -3.68 -5.82
N CYS A 33 -8.55 -3.07 -5.14
CA CYS A 33 -8.63 -1.68 -4.71
C CYS A 33 -7.26 -1.01 -4.75
N PHE A 34 -7.26 0.30 -4.97
CA PHE A 34 -6.07 1.14 -4.99
C PHE A 34 -6.17 2.20 -3.88
N TYR A 35 -5.04 2.46 -3.23
CA TYR A 35 -4.90 3.49 -2.22
C TYR A 35 -3.74 4.41 -2.57
N SER A 36 -3.91 5.71 -2.33
CA SER A 36 -2.81 6.66 -2.40
C SER A 36 -3.02 7.81 -1.41
N LYS A 37 -1.93 8.30 -0.84
CA LYS A 37 -1.96 9.41 0.11
C LYS A 37 -0.71 10.28 -0.05
N LYS A 38 -0.91 11.59 -0.18
CA LYS A 38 0.18 12.56 -0.11
C LYS A 38 0.68 12.69 1.32
N PHE A 39 1.99 12.79 1.46
CA PHE A 39 2.62 13.08 2.74
C PHE A 39 2.43 14.55 3.13
N ASP A 40 2.25 14.78 4.42
CA ASP A 40 2.28 16.13 4.98
C ASP A 40 3.71 16.70 5.05
N CYS A 41 3.82 17.97 5.46
CA CYS A 41 5.10 18.66 5.53
C CYS A 41 6.14 18.01 6.47
N HIS A 42 5.71 17.20 7.44
CA HIS A 42 6.61 16.48 8.34
C HIS A 42 6.98 15.13 7.74
N GLN A 43 6.01 14.40 7.19
CA GLN A 43 6.18 13.07 6.60
C GLN A 43 7.09 13.08 5.36
N VAL A 44 7.09 14.17 4.58
CA VAL A 44 8.03 14.34 3.45
C VAL A 44 9.50 14.34 3.90
N ASN A 45 9.80 14.69 5.15
CA ASN A 45 11.17 14.75 5.67
C ASN A 45 11.65 13.42 6.29
N TYR A 46 10.81 12.40 6.35
CA TYR A 46 11.20 11.08 6.83
C TYR A 46 12.25 10.44 5.92
N SER A 47 13.08 9.57 6.50
CA SER A 47 13.98 8.73 5.72
C SER A 47 13.20 7.79 4.81
N THR A 48 13.85 7.26 3.76
CA THR A 48 13.19 6.32 2.83
C THR A 48 12.57 5.14 3.58
N ILE A 49 13.29 4.57 4.56
CA ILE A 49 12.81 3.42 5.34
C ILE A 49 11.55 3.77 6.14
N GLU A 50 11.54 4.95 6.78
CA GLU A 50 10.36 5.42 7.53
C GLU A 50 9.17 5.69 6.62
N LYS A 51 9.40 6.16 5.38
CA LYS A 51 8.33 6.37 4.39
C LYS A 51 7.70 5.07 3.93
N GLU A 52 8.51 4.04 3.63
CA GLU A 52 8.00 2.70 3.30
C GLU A 52 7.18 2.11 4.45
N ALA A 53 7.69 2.21 5.68
CA ALA A 53 6.98 1.73 6.87
C ALA A 53 5.66 2.48 7.11
N LEU A 54 5.67 3.80 6.92
CA LEU A 54 4.47 4.63 7.02
C LEU A 54 3.45 4.28 5.92
N ALA A 55 3.91 4.06 4.69
CA ALA A 55 3.05 3.65 3.58
C ALA A 55 2.35 2.32 3.90
N LEU A 56 3.08 1.35 4.45
CA LEU A 56 2.53 0.05 4.87
C LEU A 56 1.45 0.23 5.94
N LEU A 57 1.75 1.03 6.98
CA LEU A 57 0.80 1.31 8.06
C LEU A 57 -0.48 1.98 7.53
N LEU A 58 -0.32 2.97 6.66
CA LEU A 58 -1.44 3.70 6.06
C LEU A 58 -2.32 2.80 5.18
N ALA A 59 -1.69 1.90 4.42
CA ALA A 59 -2.40 0.93 3.59
C ALA A 59 -3.19 -0.06 4.47
N LEU A 60 -2.58 -0.61 5.53
CA LEU A 60 -3.25 -1.50 6.47
C LEU A 60 -4.43 -0.82 7.17
N GLN A 61 -4.27 0.43 7.60
CA GLN A 61 -5.36 1.21 8.22
C GLN A 61 -6.50 1.53 7.25
N HIS A 62 -6.21 1.61 5.95
CA HIS A 62 -7.23 1.91 4.94
C HIS A 62 -8.06 0.67 4.57
N PHE A 63 -7.43 -0.51 4.55
CA PHE A 63 -8.05 -1.79 4.16
C PHE A 63 -8.49 -2.67 5.36
N GLU A 64 -8.48 -2.12 6.58
CA GLU A 64 -9.05 -2.75 7.78
C GLU A 64 -10.59 -2.89 7.71
#